data_AF-A0ABD3JCL4-F1
#
_entry.id   AF-A0ABD3JCL4-F1
#
_cell.length_a   1.000
_cell.length_b   1.000
_cell.length_c   1.000
_cell.angle_alpha   90.00
_cell.angle_beta   90.00
_cell.angle_gamma   90.00
#
_symmetry.space_group_name_H-M   'P 1'
#
loop_
_entity.id
_entity.type
_entity.pdbx_description
1 polymer ?
#
loop_
_entity_poly.entity_id
_entity_poly.type
_entity_poly.pdbx_seq_one_letter_code
_entity_poly.pdbx_strand_id
1 'polypeptide(L)'
;MQLAIAEAQSRRIFATPEPRPISKQRILNHKWHPPDHGVIKINIDAAYHSSCTDASVAGMCRDSSGHLIDGFALSVRASSALQAEAIAFNLTLHFLL
;
A
#
# COMPACT_ATOMS: atom_id res chain seq x y z
N MET A 1 14.11 10.84 17.95
CA MET A 1 14.67 9.48 18.03
C MET A 1 13.91 8.61 17.03
N GLN A 2 14.65 7.86 16.22
CA GLN A 2 14.30 7.33 14.90
C GLN A 2 13.16 6.27 14.90
N LEU A 3 12.50 6.19 13.73
CA LEU A 3 11.44 5.28 13.27
C LEU A 3 11.62 3.79 13.61
N ALA A 4 10.50 3.09 13.77
CA ALA A 4 10.39 1.65 13.51
C ALA A 4 9.18 1.40 12.59
N ILE A 5 9.49 1.13 11.32
CA ILE A 5 8.57 0.55 10.33
C ILE A 5 8.36 -0.91 10.74
N ALA A 6 7.11 -1.36 10.81
CA ALA A 6 6.79 -2.73 11.16
C ALA A 6 7.23 -3.68 10.04
N GLU A 7 8.29 -4.45 10.28
CA GLU A 7 8.63 -5.61 9.46
C GLU A 7 7.66 -6.75 9.74
N ALA A 8 6.96 -7.21 8.71
CA ALA A 8 6.32 -8.53 8.73
C ALA A 8 7.40 -9.60 8.60
N GLN A 9 7.62 -10.39 9.66
CA GLN A 9 8.50 -11.56 9.63
C GLN A 9 7.73 -12.84 9.97
N SER A 10 8.12 -13.93 9.26
CA SER A 10 8.08 -15.36 9.65
C SER A 10 7.33 -16.23 8.62
N ARG A 11 7.86 -17.32 8.02
CA ARG A 11 9.08 -18.12 8.27
C ARG A 11 9.38 -19.01 7.04
N ARG A 12 10.67 -19.32 6.86
CA ARG A 12 11.25 -20.32 5.95
C ARG A 12 10.76 -21.73 6.26
N ILE A 13 10.31 -22.47 5.25
CA ILE A 13 10.40 -23.94 5.15
C ILE A 13 10.67 -24.25 3.65
N PHE A 14 11.44 -25.31 3.39
CA PHE A 14 11.88 -25.90 2.10
C PHE A 14 13.34 -25.60 1.71
N ALA A 15 14.10 -26.70 1.59
CA ALA A 15 15.53 -26.80 1.38
C ALA A 15 16.03 -26.12 0.10
N THR A 16 17.28 -25.65 0.12
CA THR A 16 17.95 -24.98 -1.01
C THR A 16 18.20 -25.95 -2.16
N PRO A 17 17.64 -25.71 -3.37
CA PRO A 17 18.12 -26.36 -4.58
C PRO A 17 19.42 -25.67 -5.04
N GLU A 18 20.33 -26.45 -5.65
CA GLU A 18 21.54 -25.99 -6.33
C GLU A 18 21.30 -24.70 -7.16
N PRO A 19 22.26 -23.75 -7.19
CA PRO A 19 22.10 -22.49 -7.88
C PRO A 19 22.01 -22.73 -9.40
N ARG A 20 20.78 -22.74 -9.92
CA ARG A 20 20.55 -22.60 -11.36
C ARG A 20 21.20 -21.30 -11.83
N PRO A 21 21.95 -21.30 -12.95
CA PRO A 21 22.51 -20.08 -13.50
C PRO A 21 21.36 -19.09 -13.70
N ILE A 22 21.42 -17.98 -12.97
CA ILE A 22 20.44 -16.92 -13.03
C ILE A 22 20.53 -16.38 -14.45
N SER A 23 19.66 -16.85 -15.34
CA SER A 23 19.33 -16.12 -16.56
C SER A 23 19.11 -14.68 -16.12
N LYS A 24 19.74 -13.70 -16.77
CA LYS A 24 19.54 -12.27 -16.54
C LYS A 24 18.09 -11.89 -16.88
N GLN A 25 17.15 -12.45 -16.13
CA GLN A 25 15.73 -12.16 -16.16
C GLN A 25 15.67 -10.66 -15.93
N ARG A 26 15.17 -9.97 -16.97
CA ARG A 26 14.87 -8.54 -16.98
C ARG A 26 14.45 -8.15 -15.56
N ILE A 27 15.30 -7.39 -14.88
CA ILE A 27 14.86 -6.61 -13.72
C ILE A 27 13.80 -5.69 -14.30
N LEU A 28 12.53 -6.08 -14.16
CA LEU A 28 11.42 -5.23 -14.52
C LEU A 28 11.56 -4.01 -13.63
N ASN A 29 11.92 -2.90 -14.25
CA ASN A 29 12.09 -1.64 -13.58
C ASN A 29 10.68 -1.19 -13.14
N HIS A 30 10.21 -1.70 -12.00
CA HIS A 30 8.96 -1.31 -11.32
C HIS A 30 9.10 0.10 -10.75
N LYS A 31 9.50 1.05 -11.61
CA LYS A 31 9.45 2.46 -11.27
C LYS A 31 7.99 2.88 -11.32
N TRP A 32 7.59 3.66 -10.33
CA TRP A 32 6.32 4.35 -10.36
C TRP A 32 6.22 5.14 -11.67
N HIS A 33 5.13 4.93 -12.40
CA HIS A 33 4.79 5.70 -13.58
C HIS A 33 3.57 6.58 -13.27
N PRO A 34 3.55 7.84 -13.71
CA PRO A 34 2.36 8.68 -13.61
C PRO A 34 1.19 8.04 -14.38
N PRO A 35 -0.07 8.37 -14.02
CA PRO A 35 -1.21 8.00 -14.86
C PRO A 35 -1.19 8.79 -16.18
N ASP A 36 -1.93 8.31 -17.17
CA ASP A 36 -2.13 9.03 -18.44
C ASP A 36 -2.83 10.36 -18.21
N HIS A 37 -2.68 11.30 -19.16
CA HIS A 37 -3.38 12.58 -19.11
C HIS A 37 -4.90 12.39 -19.02
N GLY A 38 -5.55 13.15 -18.13
CA GLY A 38 -6.98 13.03 -17.86
C GLY A 38 -7.37 11.88 -16.93
N VAL A 39 -6.41 11.07 -16.46
CA VAL A 39 -6.63 10.01 -15.48
C VAL A 39 -6.09 10.43 -14.12
N ILE A 40 -6.89 10.18 -13.08
CA ILE A 40 -6.47 10.36 -11.68
C ILE A 40 -5.99 9.01 -11.15
N LYS A 41 -4.79 8.97 -10.58
CA LYS A 41 -4.30 7.81 -9.82
C LYS A 41 -4.67 7.98 -8.36
N ILE A 42 -5.22 6.95 -7.76
CA ILE A 42 -5.60 6.96 -6.35
C ILE A 42 -4.78 5.92 -5.61
N ASN A 43 -3.97 6.39 -4.67
CA ASN A 43 -3.22 5.55 -3.75
C ASN A 43 -4.00 5.47 -2.44
N ILE A 44 -4.24 4.26 -1.97
CA ILE A 44 -4.83 4.00 -0.65
C ILE A 44 -3.80 3.32 0.23
N ASP A 45 -3.90 3.54 1.54
CA ASP A 45 -3.07 2.88 2.54
C ASP A 45 -3.79 2.86 3.89
N ALA A 46 -3.42 1.90 4.74
CA ALA A 46 -3.94 1.79 6.09
C ALA A 46 -2.87 1.38 7.11
N ALA A 47 -2.92 1.99 8.29
CA ALA A 47 -2.10 1.62 9.44
C ALA A 47 -2.99 1.06 10.55
N TYR A 48 -2.70 -0.15 11.03
CA TYR A 48 -3.49 -0.84 12.07
C TYR A 48 -2.69 -1.05 13.35
N HIS A 49 -3.27 -0.68 14.50
CA HIS A 49 -2.70 -0.93 15.81
C HIS A 49 -3.33 -2.16 16.47
N SER A 50 -2.57 -3.27 16.44
CA SER A 50 -3.05 -4.59 16.87
C SER A 50 -3.43 -4.71 18.35
N SER A 51 -2.98 -3.80 19.21
CA SER A 51 -3.27 -3.86 20.65
C SER A 51 -4.57 -3.17 21.07
N CYS A 52 -5.11 -2.25 20.26
CA CYS A 52 -6.30 -1.47 20.66
C CYS A 52 -7.39 -1.36 19.58
N THR A 53 -7.28 -2.07 18.45
CA THR A 53 -8.21 -2.03 17.30
C THR A 53 -8.37 -0.67 16.60
N ASP A 54 -7.52 0.31 16.95
CA ASP A 54 -7.44 1.57 16.20
C ASP A 54 -6.73 1.36 14.87
N ALA A 55 -7.19 2.07 13.86
CA ALA A 55 -6.53 2.18 12.58
C ALA A 55 -6.64 3.60 12.04
N SER A 56 -5.71 3.95 11.15
CA SER A 56 -5.79 5.13 10.30
C SER A 56 -5.82 4.68 8.86
N VAL A 57 -6.65 5.32 8.04
CA VAL A 57 -6.80 5.03 6.61
C VAL A 57 -6.66 6.33 5.83
N ALA A 58 -6.09 6.25 4.63
CA ALA A 58 -5.95 7.41 3.75
C ALA A 58 -6.14 7.04 2.28
N GLY A 59 -6.65 8.00 1.52
CA GLY A 59 -6.72 7.96 0.06
C GLY A 59 -6.14 9.25 -0.52
N MET A 60 -5.26 9.15 -1.51
CA MET A 60 -4.54 10.28 -2.11
C MET A 60 -4.73 10.28 -3.63
N CYS A 61 -5.31 11.36 -4.16
CA CYS A 61 -5.59 11.53 -5.59
C CYS A 61 -4.46 12.31 -6.26
N ARG A 62 -3.86 11.75 -7.31
CA ARG A 62 -2.78 12.38 -8.08
C ARG A 62 -3.13 12.56 -9.54
N ASP A 63 -2.74 13.71 -10.10
CA ASP A 63 -2.82 13.97 -11.53
C ASP A 63 -1.68 13.30 -12.32
N SER A 64 -1.69 13.45 -13.65
CA SER A 64 -0.64 12.94 -14.55
C SER A 64 0.73 13.59 -14.36
N SER A 65 0.78 14.76 -13.72
CA SER A 65 2.03 15.43 -13.33
C SER A 65 2.56 14.95 -11.98
N GLY A 66 1.80 14.10 -11.28
CA GLY A 66 2.13 13.56 -9.96
C GLY A 66 1.74 14.48 -8.80
N HIS A 67 1.10 15.62 -9.06
CA HIS A 67 0.63 16.51 -8.01
C HIS A 67 -0.48 15.86 -7.21
N LEU A 68 -0.47 16.08 -5.90
CA LEU A 68 -1.61 15.75 -5.06
C LEU A 68 -2.70 16.78 -5.31
N ILE A 69 -3.85 16.34 -5.80
CA ILE A 69 -4.97 17.21 -6.14
C ILE A 69 -6.12 17.12 -5.15
N ASP A 70 -6.23 15.99 -4.42
CA ASP A 70 -7.23 15.77 -3.38
C ASP A 70 -6.87 14.56 -2.52
N GLY A 71 -7.64 14.31 -1.46
CA GLY A 71 -7.56 13.10 -0.65
C GLY A 71 -8.27 13.20 0.69
N PHE A 72 -8.20 12.11 1.45
CA PHE A 72 -8.71 12.05 2.82
C PHE A 72 -7.77 11.26 3.73
N ALA A 73 -7.87 11.53 5.02
CA ALA A 73 -7.27 10.73 6.08
C ALA A 73 -8.23 10.66 7.26
N LEU A 74 -8.51 9.44 7.75
CA LEU A 74 -9.52 9.19 8.79
C LEU A 74 -9.00 8.17 9.80
N SER A 75 -9.39 8.33 11.06
CA SER A 75 -9.26 7.29 12.07
C SER A 75 -10.48 6.39 12.05
N VAL A 76 -10.27 5.07 12.08
CA VAL A 76 -11.31 4.05 12.01
C VAL A 76 -11.02 2.94 13.03
N ARG A 77 -11.98 2.03 13.20
CA ARG A 77 -11.79 0.80 13.96
C ARG A 77 -11.66 -0.36 12.99
N ALA A 78 -10.69 -1.23 13.24
CA ALA A 78 -10.47 -2.45 12.47
C ALA A 78 -10.07 -3.58 13.41
N SER A 79 -10.32 -4.82 13.00
CA SER A 79 -9.91 -6.03 13.73
C SER A 79 -8.62 -6.64 13.18
N SER A 80 -8.15 -6.16 12.03
CA SER A 80 -6.91 -6.59 11.38
C SER A 80 -6.39 -5.54 10.41
N ALA A 81 -5.11 -5.63 10.05
CA ALA A 81 -4.53 -4.81 8.99
C ALA A 81 -5.25 -4.99 7.65
N LEU A 82 -5.61 -6.23 7.28
CA LEU A 82 -6.36 -6.50 6.05
C LEU A 82 -7.74 -5.83 6.06
N GLN A 83 -8.44 -5.83 7.19
CA GLN A 83 -9.71 -5.11 7.30
C GLN A 83 -9.49 -3.59 7.16
N ALA A 84 -8.43 -3.04 7.75
CA ALA A 84 -8.11 -1.62 7.62
C ALA A 84 -7.87 -1.22 6.15
N GLU A 85 -7.14 -2.05 5.40
CA GLU A 85 -6.94 -1.87 3.94
C GLU A 85 -8.27 -1.93 3.17
N ALA A 86 -9.14 -2.90 3.50
CA ALA A 86 -10.46 -3.01 2.87
C ALA A 86 -11.36 -1.80 3.19
N ILE A 87 -11.23 -1.24 4.40
CA ILE A 87 -11.93 0.01 4.80
C ILE A 87 -11.38 1.20 3.99
N ALA A 88 -10.05 1.33 3.84
CA ALA A 88 -9.44 2.38 3.02
C ALA A 88 -9.93 2.33 1.57
N PHE A 89 -10.02 1.12 0.99
CA PHE A 89 -10.57 0.89 -0.34
C PHE A 89 -12.04 1.32 -0.43
N ASN A 90 -12.87 0.86 0.51
CA ASN A 90 -14.31 1.14 0.50
C ASN A 90 -14.60 2.65 0.69
N LEU A 91 -13.91 3.32 1.62
CA LEU A 91 -14.04 4.77 1.81
C LEU A 91 -13.59 5.55 0.58
N THR A 92 -12.56 5.07 -0.11
CA THR A 92 -12.12 5.67 -1.37
C THR A 92 -13.19 5.57 -2.45
N LEU A 93 -13.90 4.45 -2.56
CA LEU A 93 -15.02 4.34 -3.51
C LEU A 93 -16.15 5.33 -3.18
N HIS A 94 -16.48 5.51 -1.90
CA HIS A 94 -17.48 6.49 -1.45
C HIS A 94 -17.03 7.94 -1.62
N PHE A 95 -15.72 8.20 -1.58
CA PHE A 95 -15.17 9.54 -1.81
C PHE A 95 -15.31 9.97 -3.28
N LEU A 96 -15.36 9.02 -4.21
CA LEU A 96 -15.33 9.28 -5.66
C LEU A 96 -16.70 9.23 -6.35
N LEU A 97 -17.71 8.67 -5.69
CA LEU A 97 -19.06 8.42 -6.24
C LEU A 97 -20.11 9.16 -5.43
#